data_AF-A0A9W8HPW1-F1
#
_entry.id   AF-A0A9W8HPW1-F1
#
_cell.length_a   1.000
_cell.length_b   1.000
_cell.length_c   1.000
_cell.angle_alpha   90.00
_cell.angle_beta   90.00
_cell.angle_gamma   90.00
#
_symmetry.space_group_name_H-M   'P 1'
#
loop_
_entity.id
_entity.type
_entity.pdbx_description
1 polymer ?
#
loop_
_entity_poly.entity_id
_entity_poly.type
_entity_poly.pdbx_seq_one_letter_code
_entity_poly.pdbx_strand_id
1 'polypeptide(L)'
;MGFLNATLEQQRVDAAASLDMELEPRTSGDLAVVILLSVVYGVDLLAVIALLWNRQYPPLKSKGPILMTCLFVCSVLWFVGDLQVNGHVQLANTVFTNCRGFGFWVRVLMGICGVCAVVALRSYALHHVFKLNLPSRGFRFYLPLLVYIGCIIVYGIVAMALHASASVEYMPLLDICRMDEPFKITIYVFVWITSGFVGLINWRIRNIKSSFNESREMLIACCI
;
A
#
# COMPACT_ATOMS: atom_id res chain seq x y z
N MET A 1 22.58 3.07 -12.35
CA MET A 1 22.26 1.69 -11.98
C MET A 1 23.36 0.80 -12.55
N GLY A 2 24.43 0.57 -11.79
CA GLY A 2 25.47 -0.37 -12.19
C GLY A 2 24.96 -1.78 -11.95
N PHE A 3 24.83 -2.58 -13.00
CA PHE A 3 24.53 -3.99 -12.83
C PHE A 3 25.64 -4.68 -12.06
N LEU A 4 25.20 -5.60 -11.20
CA LEU A 4 25.95 -6.15 -10.08
C LEU A 4 27.14 -7.00 -10.52
N ASN A 5 28.24 -6.80 -9.81
CA ASN A 5 29.35 -7.74 -9.85
C ASN A 5 28.84 -9.08 -9.28
N ALA A 6 28.72 -10.10 -10.13
CA ALA A 6 28.15 -11.41 -9.77
C ALA A 6 28.80 -12.02 -8.52
N THR A 7 30.08 -11.71 -8.28
CA THR A 7 30.80 -12.15 -7.09
C THR A 7 30.26 -11.54 -5.79
N LEU A 8 29.85 -10.27 -5.79
CA LEU A 8 29.28 -9.59 -4.62
C LEU A 8 27.86 -10.08 -4.33
N GLU A 9 27.06 -10.39 -5.35
CA GLU A 9 25.73 -10.96 -5.16
C GLU A 9 25.80 -12.37 -4.57
N GLN A 10 26.73 -13.21 -5.06
CA GLN A 10 26.92 -14.54 -4.49
C GLN A 10 27.32 -14.46 -3.01
N GLN A 11 28.24 -13.57 -2.65
CA GLN A 11 28.62 -13.35 -1.24
C GLN A 11 27.43 -12.94 -0.38
N ARG A 12 26.50 -12.14 -0.92
CA ARG A 12 25.28 -11.74 -0.20
C ARG A 12 24.33 -12.91 0.03
N VAL A 13 24.16 -13.77 -0.97
CA VAL A 13 23.33 -14.98 -0.88
C VAL A 13 23.94 -15.97 0.12
N ASP A 14 25.26 -16.19 0.04
CA ASP A 14 25.97 -17.07 0.98
C ASP A 14 25.88 -16.54 2.43
N ALA A 15 25.98 -15.22 2.60
CA ALA A 15 25.78 -14.56 3.89
C ALA A 15 24.34 -14.71 4.41
N ALA A 16 23.33 -14.64 3.54
CA ALA A 16 21.94 -14.89 3.90
C ALA A 16 21.72 -16.32 4.38
N ALA A 17 22.28 -17.30 3.66
CA ALA A 17 22.20 -18.70 4.02
C ALA A 17 22.83 -18.98 5.40
N SER A 18 23.91 -18.27 5.76
CA SER A 18 24.52 -18.38 7.10
C SER A 18 23.63 -17.89 8.24
N LEU A 19 22.60 -17.08 7.93
CA LEU A 19 21.62 -16.55 8.87
C LEU A 19 20.26 -17.26 8.80
N ASP A 20 20.20 -18.41 8.13
CA ASP A 20 18.97 -19.18 7.88
C ASP A 20 17.91 -18.35 7.13
N MET A 21 18.35 -17.49 6.21
CA MET A 21 17.49 -16.69 5.33
C MET A 21 17.68 -17.12 3.87
N GLU A 22 16.57 -17.37 3.19
CA GLU A 22 16.57 -17.62 1.75
C GLU A 22 16.49 -16.27 1.01
N LEU A 23 17.54 -15.94 0.25
CA LEU A 23 17.60 -14.71 -0.55
C LEU A 23 17.93 -15.05 -2.01
N GLU A 24 17.07 -14.63 -2.92
CA GLU A 24 17.31 -14.80 -4.35
C GLU A 24 18.34 -13.77 -4.86
N PRO A 25 19.23 -14.16 -5.78
CA PRO A 25 20.15 -13.21 -6.41
C PRO A 25 19.36 -12.23 -7.28
N ARG A 26 19.77 -10.95 -7.30
CA ARG A 26 19.12 -9.95 -8.17
C ARG A 26 19.35 -10.31 -9.62
N THR A 27 18.29 -10.57 -10.37
CA THR A 27 18.37 -10.93 -11.78
C THR A 27 17.96 -9.78 -12.69
N SER A 28 18.28 -9.87 -13.99
CA SER A 28 17.73 -8.96 -15.00
C SER A 28 16.20 -9.05 -15.09
N GLY A 29 15.60 -10.15 -14.61
CA GLY A 29 14.15 -10.33 -14.51
C GLY A 29 13.53 -9.34 -13.54
N ASP A 30 14.14 -9.12 -12.37
CA ASP A 30 13.64 -8.16 -11.37
C ASP A 30 13.58 -6.75 -11.94
N LEU A 31 14.63 -6.34 -12.67
CA LEU A 31 14.64 -5.03 -13.33
C LEU A 31 13.51 -4.93 -14.36
N ALA A 32 13.29 -5.99 -15.15
CA ALA A 32 12.21 -6.00 -16.14
C ALA A 32 10.84 -5.83 -15.47
N VAL A 33 10.61 -6.46 -14.32
CA VAL A 33 9.39 -6.30 -13.51
C VAL A 33 9.25 -4.87 -12.98
N VAL A 34 10.32 -4.29 -12.44
CA VAL A 34 10.31 -2.90 -11.95
C VAL A 34 10.01 -1.90 -13.07
N ILE A 35 10.61 -2.08 -14.25
CA ILE A 35 10.35 -1.25 -15.43
C ILE A 35 8.89 -1.39 -15.86
N LEU A 36 8.39 -2.63 -15.97
CA LEU A 36 7.01 -2.91 -16.36
C LEU A 36 6.02 -2.23 -15.41
N LEU A 37 6.19 -2.42 -14.10
CA LEU A 37 5.35 -1.78 -13.09
C LEU A 37 5.44 -0.26 -13.17
N SER A 38 6.64 0.30 -13.35
CA SER A 38 6.82 1.75 -13.51
C SER A 38 6.06 2.32 -14.71
N VAL A 39 6.01 1.57 -15.84
CA VAL A 39 5.22 1.95 -17.00
C VAL A 39 3.72 1.93 -16.68
N VAL A 40 3.23 0.89 -15.98
CA VAL A 40 1.82 0.80 -15.55
C VAL A 40 1.45 2.00 -14.66
N TYR A 41 2.25 2.31 -13.64
CA TYR A 41 2.04 3.49 -12.79
C TYR A 41 2.12 4.81 -13.57
N GLY A 42 2.94 4.89 -14.62
CA GLY A 42 3.01 6.04 -15.51
C GLY A 42 1.73 6.23 -16.33
N VAL A 43 1.15 5.15 -16.85
CA VAL A 43 -0.16 5.17 -17.53
C VAL A 43 -1.27 5.58 -16.56
N ASP A 44 -1.27 5.03 -15.35
CA ASP A 44 -2.24 5.39 -14.31
C ASP A 44 -2.13 6.86 -13.89
N LEU A 45 -0.92 7.40 -13.81
CA LEU A 45 -0.71 8.82 -13.54
C LEU A 45 -1.37 9.69 -14.62
N LEU A 46 -1.19 9.37 -15.90
CA LEU A 46 -1.84 10.08 -17.00
C LEU A 46 -3.36 9.98 -16.90
N ALA A 47 -3.90 8.82 -16.53
CA ALA A 47 -5.33 8.63 -16.31
C ALA A 47 -5.86 9.49 -15.14
N VAL A 48 -5.12 9.58 -14.03
CA VAL A 48 -5.46 10.43 -12.88
C VAL A 48 -5.39 11.92 -13.25
N ILE A 49 -4.39 12.34 -14.02
CA ILE A 49 -4.30 13.73 -14.51
C ILE A 49 -5.50 14.05 -15.41
N ALA A 50 -5.83 13.16 -16.35
CA ALA A 50 -7.01 13.32 -17.21
C ALA A 50 -8.32 13.36 -16.41
N LEU A 51 -8.43 12.55 -15.34
CA LEU A 51 -9.57 12.53 -14.42
C LEU A 51 -9.70 13.85 -13.66
N LEU A 52 -8.58 14.40 -13.16
CA LEU A 52 -8.56 15.69 -12.45
C LEU A 52 -8.86 16.87 -13.38
N TRP A 53 -8.36 16.83 -14.62
CA TRP A 53 -8.65 17.83 -15.64
C TRP A 53 -10.15 17.84 -16.00
N ASN A 54 -10.74 16.65 -16.17
CA ASN A 54 -12.14 16.47 -16.55
C ASN A 54 -13.07 16.26 -15.35
N ARG A 55 -12.70 16.75 -14.15
CA ARG A 55 -13.44 16.54 -12.90
C ARG A 55 -14.90 17.02 -12.90
N GLN A 56 -15.28 17.88 -13.84
CA GLN A 56 -16.65 18.38 -13.98
C GLN A 56 -17.56 17.43 -14.78
N TYR A 57 -16.99 16.46 -15.52
CA TYR A 57 -17.78 15.52 -16.31
C TYR A 57 -18.57 14.58 -15.38
N PRO A 58 -19.93 14.54 -15.48
CA PRO A 58 -20.79 13.84 -14.51
C PRO A 58 -20.42 12.38 -14.19
N PRO A 59 -20.10 11.51 -15.17
CA PRO A 59 -19.75 10.13 -14.84
C PRO A 59 -18.42 10.02 -14.09
N LEU A 60 -17.43 10.87 -14.38
CA LEU A 60 -16.15 10.90 -13.65
C LEU A 60 -16.31 11.48 -12.24
N LYS A 61 -17.16 12.51 -12.10
CA LYS A 61 -17.48 13.10 -10.80
C LYS A 61 -18.08 12.08 -9.83
N SER A 62 -18.89 11.16 -10.33
CA SER A 62 -19.52 10.11 -9.51
C SER A 62 -18.51 9.15 -8.87
N LYS A 63 -17.38 8.89 -9.54
CA LYS A 63 -16.30 8.01 -9.05
C LYS A 63 -15.42 8.64 -7.97
N GLY A 64 -15.61 9.93 -7.64
CA GLY A 64 -14.83 10.62 -6.63
C GLY A 64 -13.38 10.85 -7.07
N PRO A 65 -13.10 11.84 -7.95
CA PRO A 65 -11.77 12.03 -8.54
C PRO A 65 -10.67 12.26 -7.50
N ILE A 66 -10.99 12.91 -6.38
CA ILE A 66 -10.04 13.13 -5.27
C ILE A 66 -9.68 11.79 -4.61
N LEU A 67 -10.67 10.93 -4.33
CA LEU A 67 -10.42 9.61 -3.73
C LEU A 67 -9.56 8.73 -4.63
N MET A 68 -9.81 8.74 -5.95
CA MET A 68 -8.99 8.02 -6.92
C MET A 68 -7.55 8.55 -6.97
N THR A 69 -7.37 9.87 -6.84
CA THR A 69 -6.03 10.47 -6.75
C THR A 69 -5.32 10.04 -5.48
N CYS A 70 -6.01 10.06 -4.33
CA CYS A 70 -5.45 9.57 -3.06
C CYS A 70 -5.07 8.09 -3.14
N LEU A 71 -5.93 7.26 -3.75
CA LEU A 71 -5.67 5.84 -3.95
C LEU A 71 -4.40 5.63 -4.78
N PHE A 72 -4.27 6.34 -5.91
CA PHE A 72 -3.07 6.29 -6.74
C PHE A 72 -1.81 6.71 -5.97
N VAL A 73 -1.85 7.80 -5.21
CA VAL A 73 -0.70 8.24 -4.39
C VAL A 73 -0.32 7.17 -3.36
N CYS A 74 -1.28 6.59 -2.65
CA CYS A 74 -1.02 5.49 -1.72
C CYS A 74 -0.40 4.29 -2.43
N SER A 75 -0.91 3.90 -3.61
CA SER A 75 -0.34 2.80 -4.41
C SER A 75 1.09 3.07 -4.88
N VAL A 76 1.44 4.32 -5.22
CA VAL A 76 2.81 4.71 -5.59
C VAL A 76 3.73 4.65 -4.38
N LEU A 77 3.29 5.16 -3.21
CA LEU A 77 4.07 5.09 -1.98
C LEU A 77 4.31 3.64 -1.54
N TRP A 78 3.30 2.79 -1.71
CA TRP A 78 3.47 1.36 -1.51
C TRP A 78 4.54 0.77 -2.44
N PHE A 79 4.45 1.03 -3.74
CA PHE A 79 5.44 0.55 -4.73
C PHE A 79 6.86 1.02 -4.41
N VAL A 80 7.05 2.30 -4.08
CA VAL A 80 8.36 2.84 -3.71
C VAL A 80 8.91 2.18 -2.45
N GLY A 81 8.08 1.97 -1.43
CA GLY A 81 8.48 1.26 -0.23
C GLY A 81 8.72 -0.24 -0.45
N ASP A 82 8.03 -0.84 -1.42
CA ASP A 82 8.18 -2.24 -1.81
C ASP A 82 9.53 -2.51 -2.50
N LEU A 83 9.94 -1.61 -3.40
CA LEU A 83 11.28 -1.63 -4.02
C LEU A 83 12.40 -1.67 -2.98
N GLN A 84 12.22 -0.93 -1.88
CA GLN A 84 13.17 -0.90 -0.78
C GLN A 84 13.21 -2.23 -0.02
N VAL A 85 12.06 -2.77 0.38
CA VAL A 85 12.05 -3.93 1.28
C VAL A 85 12.41 -5.24 0.56
N ASN A 86 12.00 -5.40 -0.70
CA ASN A 86 12.32 -6.59 -1.49
C ASN A 86 13.76 -6.56 -2.03
N GLY A 87 14.50 -5.48 -1.78
CA GLY A 87 15.88 -5.37 -2.18
C GLY A 87 16.06 -5.40 -3.70
N HIS A 88 15.09 -4.97 -4.50
CA HIS A 88 15.24 -4.88 -5.96
C HIS A 88 16.25 -3.80 -6.38
N VAL A 89 16.51 -2.84 -5.48
CA VAL A 89 17.47 -1.75 -5.67
C VAL A 89 18.57 -1.80 -4.61
N GLN A 90 19.78 -1.39 -4.97
CA GLN A 90 20.86 -1.21 -4.00
C GLN A 90 20.51 -0.09 -3.03
N LEU A 91 20.54 -0.39 -1.72
CA LEU A 91 20.13 0.53 -0.67
C LEU A 91 21.34 1.29 -0.10
N ALA A 92 22.51 0.66 -0.06
CA ALA A 92 23.75 1.22 0.44
C ALA A 92 24.01 2.65 -0.08
N ASN A 93 24.34 3.55 0.85
CA ASN A 93 24.63 4.97 0.59
C ASN A 93 23.45 5.79 0.02
N THR A 94 22.21 5.32 0.13
CA THR A 94 21.02 6.07 -0.27
C THR A 94 20.11 6.41 0.90
N VAL A 95 19.15 7.32 0.68
CA VAL A 95 18.12 7.69 1.67
C VAL A 95 17.23 6.48 2.04
N PHE A 96 17.18 5.48 1.16
CA PHE A 96 16.45 4.24 1.38
C PHE A 96 17.10 3.30 2.42
N THR A 97 18.28 3.65 2.97
CA THR A 97 18.80 2.95 4.17
C THR A 97 17.93 3.16 5.41
N ASN A 98 17.08 4.21 5.43
CA ASN A 98 16.13 4.44 6.52
C ASN A 98 14.90 3.49 6.41
N CYS A 99 15.08 2.24 6.85
CA CYS A 99 14.05 1.21 6.82
C CYS A 99 12.80 1.55 7.64
N ARG A 100 12.95 2.29 8.75
CA ARG A 100 11.81 2.72 9.57
C ARG A 100 10.97 3.77 8.85
N GLY A 101 11.62 4.75 8.21
CA GLY A 101 10.96 5.78 7.43
C GLY A 101 10.26 5.20 6.20
N PHE A 102 11.02 4.64 5.27
CA PHE A 102 10.43 4.19 4.00
C PHE A 102 9.70 2.84 4.14
N GLY A 103 10.29 1.88 4.84
CA GLY A 103 9.76 0.52 4.90
C GLY A 103 8.49 0.42 5.74
N PHE A 104 8.35 1.27 6.75
CA PHE A 104 7.18 1.26 7.61
C PHE A 104 6.23 2.46 7.38
N TRP A 105 6.71 3.71 7.44
CA TRP A 105 5.79 4.85 7.20
C TRP A 105 5.31 4.90 5.75
N VAL A 106 6.23 4.86 4.79
CA VAL A 106 5.87 5.03 3.37
C VAL A 106 5.16 3.78 2.85
N ARG A 107 5.73 2.58 3.02
CA ARG A 107 5.15 1.33 2.50
C ARG A 107 3.88 0.90 3.24
N VAL A 108 3.93 0.81 4.57
CA VAL A 108 2.86 0.19 5.36
C VAL A 108 1.77 1.19 5.69
N LEU A 109 2.11 2.30 6.37
CA LEU A 109 1.10 3.23 6.87
C LEU A 109 0.47 4.07 5.74
N MET A 110 1.28 4.71 4.90
CA MET A 110 0.78 5.54 3.81
C MET A 110 0.40 4.72 2.57
N GLY A 111 1.11 3.61 2.32
CA GLY A 111 0.84 2.69 1.22
C GLY A 111 -0.34 1.77 1.50
N ILE A 112 -0.09 0.57 2.03
CA ILE A 112 -1.10 -0.49 2.22
C ILE A 112 -2.29 0.00 3.04
N CYS A 113 -2.04 0.53 4.23
CA CYS A 113 -3.09 0.99 5.12
C CYS A 113 -3.85 2.18 4.53
N GLY A 114 -3.17 3.07 3.81
CA GLY A 114 -3.78 4.18 3.08
C GLY A 114 -4.71 3.71 1.96
N VAL A 115 -4.28 2.74 1.15
CA VAL A 115 -5.12 2.09 0.12
C VAL A 115 -6.37 1.48 0.77
N CYS A 116 -6.20 0.66 1.81
CA CYS A 116 -7.31 0.06 2.54
C CYS A 116 -8.28 1.11 3.11
N ALA A 117 -7.76 2.20 3.67
CA ALA A 117 -8.55 3.29 4.22
C ALA A 117 -9.40 4.00 3.16
N VAL A 118 -8.81 4.30 1.99
CA VAL A 118 -9.50 4.97 0.89
C VAL A 118 -10.57 4.06 0.27
N VAL A 119 -10.25 2.78 0.08
CA VAL A 119 -11.21 1.77 -0.41
C VAL A 119 -12.37 1.61 0.57
N ALA A 120 -12.09 1.51 1.88
CA ALA A 120 -13.11 1.44 2.91
C ALA A 120 -14.00 2.67 2.95
N LEU A 121 -13.42 3.87 2.86
CA LEU A 121 -14.17 5.12 2.79
C LEU A 121 -15.12 5.15 1.59
N ARG A 122 -14.66 4.69 0.41
CA ARG A 122 -15.49 4.63 -0.80
C ARG A 122 -16.63 3.64 -0.65
N SER A 123 -16.36 2.41 -0.21
CA SER A 123 -17.41 1.40 0.04
C SER A 123 -18.44 1.90 1.05
N TYR A 124 -17.97 2.54 2.12
CA TYR A 124 -18.84 3.14 3.13
C TYR A 124 -19.68 4.30 2.59
N ALA A 125 -19.11 5.16 1.72
CA ALA A 125 -19.84 6.22 1.03
C ALA A 125 -21.01 5.65 0.20
N LEU A 126 -20.75 4.61 -0.59
CA LEU A 126 -21.76 3.94 -1.41
C LEU A 126 -22.85 3.33 -0.55
N HIS A 127 -22.49 2.69 0.56
CA HIS A 127 -23.47 2.14 1.50
C HIS A 127 -24.37 3.22 2.10
N HIS A 128 -23.78 4.34 2.52
CA HIS A 128 -24.51 5.44 3.14
C HIS A 128 -25.51 6.10 2.16
N VAL A 129 -25.09 6.30 0.91
CA VAL A 129 -25.93 6.90 -0.13
C VAL A 129 -27.03 5.93 -0.57
N PHE A 130 -26.70 4.70 -0.93
CA PHE A 130 -27.66 3.80 -1.58
C PHE A 130 -28.50 2.97 -0.60
N LYS A 131 -27.98 2.63 0.58
CA LYS A 131 -28.70 1.79 1.54
C LYS A 131 -29.37 2.60 2.64
N LEU A 132 -28.69 3.62 3.14
CA LEU A 132 -29.20 4.47 4.23
C LEU A 132 -29.93 5.72 3.72
N ASN A 133 -29.80 6.07 2.44
CA ASN A 133 -30.32 7.31 1.86
C ASN A 133 -29.85 8.57 2.63
N LEU A 134 -28.65 8.51 3.20
CA LEU A 134 -28.07 9.60 3.97
C LEU A 134 -26.95 10.29 3.17
N PRO A 135 -26.78 11.61 3.31
CA PRO A 135 -25.75 12.34 2.58
C PRO A 135 -24.35 11.89 3.03
N SER A 136 -23.42 11.70 2.09
CA SER A 136 -22.02 11.34 2.35
C SER A 136 -21.18 12.55 2.81
N ARG A 137 -21.74 13.42 3.64
CA ARG A 137 -21.11 14.67 4.10
C ARG A 137 -21.21 14.80 5.62
N GLY A 138 -20.23 15.48 6.21
CA GLY A 138 -20.21 15.81 7.63
C GLY A 138 -19.24 14.95 8.44
N PHE A 139 -18.91 15.43 9.65
CA PHE A 139 -17.89 14.84 10.51
C PHE A 139 -18.20 13.38 10.91
N ARG A 140 -19.48 13.07 11.18
CA ARG A 140 -19.91 11.71 11.57
C ARG A 140 -19.65 10.67 10.48
N PHE A 141 -19.67 11.06 9.21
CA PHE A 141 -19.35 10.18 8.10
C PHE A 141 -17.87 9.78 8.09
N TYR A 142 -16.97 10.73 8.40
CA TYR A 142 -15.53 10.50 8.44
C TYR A 142 -15.04 9.90 9.76
N LEU A 143 -15.87 9.86 10.80
CA LEU A 143 -15.46 9.40 12.13
C LEU A 143 -14.82 7.99 12.13
N PRO A 144 -15.37 6.95 11.47
CA PRO A 144 -14.73 5.63 11.46
C PRO A 144 -13.35 5.65 10.81
N LEU A 145 -13.18 6.43 9.74
CA LEU A 145 -11.90 6.61 9.07
C LEU A 145 -10.90 7.34 9.95
N LEU A 146 -11.33 8.40 10.65
CA LEU A 146 -10.46 9.15 11.56
C LEU A 146 -9.99 8.29 12.75
N VAL A 147 -10.88 7.43 13.27
CA VAL A 147 -10.50 6.45 14.31
C VAL A 147 -9.45 5.48 13.76
N TYR A 148 -9.66 4.92 12.56
CA TYR A 148 -8.70 4.01 11.93
C TYR A 148 -7.33 4.69 11.69
N ILE A 149 -7.32 5.89 11.11
CA ILE A 149 -6.09 6.67 10.91
C ILE A 149 -5.42 6.98 12.26
N GLY A 150 -6.19 7.33 13.29
CA GLY A 150 -5.67 7.55 14.64
C GLY A 150 -4.98 6.31 15.21
N CYS A 151 -5.62 5.13 15.10
CA CYS A 151 -5.01 3.86 15.52
C CYS A 151 -3.70 3.56 14.77
N ILE A 152 -3.67 3.79 13.45
CA ILE A 152 -2.48 3.60 12.61
C ILE A 152 -1.35 4.56 13.02
N ILE A 153 -1.66 5.84 13.26
CA ILE A 153 -0.66 6.83 13.66
C ILE A 153 -0.10 6.48 15.04
N VAL A 154 -0.95 6.12 16.00
CA VAL A 154 -0.51 5.68 17.33
C VAL A 154 0.38 4.44 17.21
N TYR A 155 -0.05 3.44 16.44
CA TYR A 155 0.76 2.26 16.14
C TYR A 155 2.10 2.65 15.50
N GLY A 156 2.08 3.64 14.60
CA GLY A 156 3.25 4.16 13.92
C GLY A 156 4.28 4.79 14.86
N ILE A 157 3.79 5.59 15.81
CA ILE A 157 4.61 6.23 16.84
C ILE A 157 5.19 5.18 17.80
N VAL A 158 4.37 4.21 18.24
CA VAL A 158 4.82 3.12 19.10
C VAL A 158 5.91 2.31 18.41
N ALA A 159 5.71 1.95 17.14
CA ALA A 159 6.70 1.23 16.34
C ALA A 159 8.05 1.98 16.22
N MET A 160 8.02 3.32 16.14
CA MET A 160 9.24 4.14 16.11
C MET A 160 9.95 4.17 17.48
N ALA A 161 9.19 4.09 18.56
CA ALA A 161 9.72 4.05 19.93
C ALA A 161 10.30 2.68 20.30
N LEU A 162 9.91 1.60 19.61
CA LEU A 162 10.47 0.27 19.82
C LEU A 162 11.95 0.18 19.38
N HIS A 163 12.68 -0.73 20.02
CA HIS A 163 14.04 -1.08 19.61
C HIS A 163 14.06 -1.67 18.18
N ALA A 164 15.17 -1.46 17.45
CA ALA A 164 15.29 -1.87 16.05
C ALA A 164 15.12 -3.38 15.88
N SER A 165 15.66 -4.17 16.81
CA SER A 165 15.54 -5.62 16.84
C SER A 165 14.10 -6.14 16.96
N ALA A 166 13.17 -5.35 17.51
CA ALA A 166 11.77 -5.72 17.69
C ALA A 166 10.83 -5.08 16.66
N SER A 167 11.36 -4.38 15.66
CA SER A 167 10.57 -3.61 14.69
C SER A 167 11.09 -3.80 13.27
N VAL A 168 11.82 -2.81 12.75
CA VAL A 168 12.45 -2.82 11.43
C VAL A 168 13.90 -2.42 11.59
N GLU A 169 14.79 -3.26 11.08
CA GLU A 169 16.23 -3.10 11.14
C GLU A 169 16.84 -3.19 9.74
N TYR A 170 17.79 -2.31 9.46
CA TYR A 170 18.60 -2.38 8.25
C TYR A 170 19.75 -3.35 8.47
N MET A 171 19.88 -4.35 7.60
CA MET A 171 20.98 -5.31 7.66
C MET A 171 22.04 -4.94 6.62
N PRO A 172 23.16 -4.30 7.01
CA PRO A 172 24.15 -3.78 6.06
C PRO A 172 24.83 -4.88 5.25
N LEU A 173 24.97 -6.08 5.81
CA LEU A 173 25.58 -7.23 5.11
C LEU A 173 24.73 -7.73 3.94
N LEU A 174 23.41 -7.69 4.11
CA LEU A 174 22.44 -8.16 3.13
C LEU A 174 21.88 -7.05 2.26
N ASP A 175 22.12 -5.78 2.60
CA ASP A 175 21.53 -4.63 1.91
C ASP A 175 19.99 -4.79 1.82
N ILE A 176 19.33 -5.20 2.92
CA ILE A 176 17.87 -5.36 3.03
C ILE A 176 17.33 -4.79 4.34
N CYS A 177 16.04 -4.45 4.33
CA CYS A 177 15.29 -4.08 5.53
C CYS A 177 14.57 -5.31 6.11
N ARG A 178 15.09 -5.85 7.22
CA ARG A 178 14.43 -6.95 7.94
C ARG A 178 13.32 -6.37 8.82
N MET A 179 12.14 -6.97 8.73
CA MET A 179 11.02 -6.68 9.62
C MET A 179 10.76 -7.92 10.48
N ASP A 180 10.61 -7.70 11.78
CA ASP A 180 10.35 -8.76 12.75
C ASP A 180 8.99 -9.44 12.50
N GLU A 181 8.89 -10.74 12.73
CA GLU A 181 7.71 -11.54 12.38
C GLU A 181 6.46 -11.17 13.22
N PRO A 182 6.55 -11.09 14.57
CA PRO A 182 5.48 -10.52 15.39
C PRO A 182 4.98 -9.16 14.88
N PHE A 183 5.89 -8.29 14.46
CA PHE A 183 5.55 -6.98 13.93
C PHE A 183 4.86 -7.02 12.56
N LYS A 184 5.18 -8.01 11.71
CA LYS A 184 4.44 -8.27 10.46
C LYS A 184 3.02 -8.73 10.76
N ILE A 185 2.84 -9.65 11.71
CA ILE A 185 1.54 -10.23 12.05
C ILE A 185 0.56 -9.14 12.49
N THR A 186 0.99 -8.21 13.35
CA THR A 186 0.15 -7.10 13.81
C THR A 186 -0.28 -6.19 12.66
N ILE A 187 0.59 -5.91 11.68
CA ILE A 187 0.24 -5.16 10.47
C ILE A 187 -0.84 -5.91 9.66
N TYR A 188 -0.66 -7.21 9.45
CA TYR A 188 -1.65 -8.02 8.74
C TYR A 188 -3.01 -8.01 9.43
N VAL A 189 -3.06 -8.01 10.76
CA VAL A 189 -4.33 -7.90 11.50
C VAL A 189 -5.08 -6.60 11.15
N PHE A 190 -4.40 -5.45 11.06
CA PHE A 190 -5.03 -4.20 10.64
C PHE A 190 -5.58 -4.26 9.21
N VAL A 191 -4.81 -4.85 8.30
CA VAL A 191 -5.22 -5.06 6.91
C VAL A 191 -6.45 -5.97 6.85
N TRP A 192 -6.43 -7.12 7.52
CA TRP A 192 -7.54 -8.07 7.55
C TRP A 192 -8.82 -7.50 8.17
N ILE A 193 -8.71 -6.72 9.25
CA ILE A 193 -9.87 -6.05 9.85
C ILE A 193 -10.50 -5.09 8.83
N THR A 194 -9.68 -4.31 8.14
CA THR A 194 -10.16 -3.34 7.15
C THR A 194 -10.76 -4.03 5.93
N SER A 195 -10.07 -5.04 5.37
CA SER A 195 -10.57 -5.84 4.26
C SER A 195 -11.87 -6.58 4.63
N GLY A 196 -11.98 -7.10 5.85
CA GLY A 196 -13.20 -7.70 6.38
C GLY A 196 -14.35 -6.70 6.47
N PHE A 197 -14.08 -5.47 6.92
CA PHE A 197 -15.06 -4.38 6.91
C PHE A 197 -15.51 -4.03 5.48
N VAL A 198 -14.56 -3.85 4.54
CA VAL A 198 -14.87 -3.57 3.13
C VAL A 198 -15.71 -4.70 2.53
N GLY A 199 -15.33 -5.96 2.75
CA GLY A 199 -16.07 -7.13 2.30
C GLY A 199 -17.50 -7.18 2.86
N LEU A 200 -17.67 -6.89 4.15
CA LEU A 200 -18.98 -6.82 4.79
C LEU A 200 -19.86 -5.72 4.17
N ILE A 201 -19.31 -4.53 3.95
CA ILE A 201 -20.04 -3.41 3.34
C ILE A 201 -20.40 -3.73 1.89
N ASN A 202 -19.44 -4.22 1.10
CA ASN A 202 -19.64 -4.64 -0.29
C ASN A 202 -20.73 -5.72 -0.38
N TRP A 203 -20.74 -6.68 0.54
CA TRP A 203 -21.81 -7.69 0.64
C TRP A 203 -23.19 -7.07 0.89
N ARG A 204 -23.29 -6.04 1.74
CA ARG A 204 -24.54 -5.33 2.02
C ARG A 204 -25.05 -4.55 0.80
N ILE A 205 -24.17 -4.07 -0.09
CA ILE A 205 -24.53 -3.29 -1.29
C ILE A 205 -24.65 -4.12 -2.57
N ARG A 206 -24.38 -5.44 -2.54
CA ARG A 206 -24.37 -6.33 -3.72
C ARG A 206 -25.63 -6.32 -4.59
N ASN A 207 -26.79 -5.98 -4.01
CA ASN A 207 -28.08 -6.00 -4.72
C ASN A 207 -28.40 -4.67 -5.43
N ILE A 208 -27.54 -3.66 -5.35
CA ILE A 208 -27.74 -2.37 -6.01
C ILE A 208 -27.30 -2.51 -7.48
N LYS A 209 -28.28 -2.50 -8.39
CA LYS A 209 -28.07 -2.56 -9.84
C LYS A 209 -27.76 -1.19 -10.47
N SER A 210 -27.81 -0.11 -9.68
CA SER A 210 -27.76 1.25 -10.19
C SER A 210 -26.32 1.75 -10.31
N SER A 211 -25.99 2.21 -11.52
CA SER A 211 -24.75 2.88 -11.93
C SER A 211 -23.48 2.02 -11.90
N PHE A 212 -23.09 1.53 -13.08
CA PHE A 212 -21.71 1.12 -13.44
C PHE A 212 -21.11 -0.14 -12.84
N ASN A 213 -21.90 -1.12 -12.36
CA ASN A 213 -21.36 -2.42 -11.94
C ASN A 213 -20.23 -2.32 -10.88
N GLU A 214 -20.18 -1.19 -10.18
CA GLU A 214 -19.08 -0.76 -9.32
C GLU A 214 -18.90 -1.69 -8.11
N SER A 215 -20.00 -2.30 -7.65
CA SER A 215 -19.98 -3.32 -6.60
C SER A 215 -19.19 -4.57 -6.98
N ARG A 216 -19.16 -4.95 -8.28
CA ARG A 216 -18.34 -6.08 -8.76
C ARG A 216 -16.86 -5.69 -8.86
N GLU A 217 -16.56 -4.47 -9.31
CA GLU A 217 -15.19 -3.96 -9.34
C GLU A 217 -14.59 -3.91 -7.92
N MET A 218 -15.33 -3.41 -6.93
CA MET A 218 -14.85 -3.37 -5.54
C MET A 218 -14.72 -4.75 -4.91
N LEU A 219 -15.55 -5.72 -5.30
CA LEU A 219 -15.42 -7.11 -4.82
C LEU A 219 -14.16 -7.77 -5.36
N ILE A 220 -13.83 -7.56 -6.64
CA ILE A 220 -12.56 -8.03 -7.23
C ILE A 220 -11.38 -7.41 -6.49
N ALA A 221 -11.43 -6.12 -6.19
CA ALA A 221 -10.38 -5.43 -5.44
C ALA A 221 -10.19 -5.93 -3.99
N CYS A 222 -11.16 -6.64 -3.41
CA CYS A 222 -11.01 -7.27 -2.08
C CYS A 222 -10.43 -8.69 -2.14
N CYS A 223 -10.42 -9.30 -3.33
CA CYS A 223 -9.90 -10.66 -3.54
C CYS A 223 -8.44 -10.67 -4.00
N ILE A 224 -7.92 -9.51 -4.41
CA ILE A 224 -6.51 -9.26 -4.72
C ILE A 224 -5.82 -8.81 -3.43
#